data_AF-A0A917FV11-F1
#
_entry.id   AF-A0A917FV11-F1
#
_cell.length_a   1.000
_cell.length_b   1.000
_cell.length_c   1.000
_cell.angle_alpha   90.00
_cell.angle_beta   90.00
_cell.angle_gamma   90.00
#
_symmetry.space_group_name_H-M   'P 1'
#
loop_
_entity.id
_entity.type
_entity.pdbx_description
1 polymer ?
#
loop_
_entity_poly.entity_id
_entity_poly.type
_entity_poly.pdbx_seq_one_letter_code
_entity_poly.pdbx_strand_id
1 'polypeptide(L)'
;MNEQIQKSHESVRNEVYQLLVSAYCYNRKFGSLAERIKKESRAFLLEEVTALRHLSNGIVLHLCNLDDDDGWSLRTLRKAVAKEPFDDSAKRAIKKYLKKLRSNLNNLKTKHRNQFIAHRLADEYPDPFELLDFRTEFKALVQQAVSVFEKLWGKPVDFGFYPGSQDRFINFKEELDLS
;
A
#
# COMPACT_ATOMS: atom_id res chain seq x y z
N MET A 1 -5.68 -22.41 -5.97
CA MET A 1 -4.45 -22.00 -6.67
C MET A 1 -3.39 -23.06 -6.43
N ASN A 2 -2.67 -23.45 -7.48
CA ASN A 2 -1.56 -24.40 -7.41
C ASN A 2 -0.42 -23.86 -6.52
N GLU A 3 0.14 -24.71 -5.66
CA GLU A 3 1.28 -24.39 -4.78
C GLU A 3 2.51 -23.88 -5.56
N GLN A 4 2.72 -24.37 -6.79
CA GLN A 4 3.79 -23.90 -7.65
C GLN A 4 3.61 -22.44 -8.09
N ILE A 5 2.36 -21.98 -8.28
CA ILE A 5 2.07 -20.58 -8.58
C ILE A 5 2.30 -19.71 -7.34
N GLN A 6 1.87 -20.18 -6.15
CA GLN A 6 2.14 -19.50 -4.88
C GLN A 6 3.64 -19.29 -4.68
N LYS A 7 4.44 -20.37 -4.80
CA LYS A 7 5.88 -20.32 -4.60
C LYS A 7 6.59 -19.41 -5.62
N SER A 8 6.17 -19.43 -6.88
CA SER A 8 6.77 -18.59 -7.94
C SER A 8 6.38 -17.11 -7.85
N HIS A 9 5.32 -16.76 -7.13
CA HIS A 9 4.82 -15.40 -6.97
C HIS A 9 4.84 -14.92 -5.52
N GLU A 10 5.69 -15.52 -4.68
CA GLU A 10 5.89 -15.09 -3.29
C GLU A 10 6.40 -13.65 -3.22
N SER A 11 7.13 -13.18 -4.25
CA SER A 11 7.49 -11.77 -4.45
C SER A 11 6.28 -10.83 -4.39
N VAL A 12 5.15 -11.22 -4.99
CA VAL A 12 3.90 -10.42 -4.97
C VAL A 12 3.33 -10.38 -3.55
N ARG A 13 3.34 -11.51 -2.83
CA ARG A 13 2.91 -11.56 -1.43
C ARG A 13 3.80 -10.67 -0.54
N ASN A 14 5.10 -10.72 -0.74
CA ASN A 14 6.06 -9.88 -0.04
C ASN A 14 5.82 -8.40 -0.34
N GLU A 15 5.50 -8.03 -1.58
CA GLU A 15 5.20 -6.65 -1.95
C GLU A 15 3.91 -6.15 -1.28
N VAL A 16 2.86 -6.98 -1.20
CA VAL A 16 1.65 -6.66 -0.43
C VAL A 16 1.97 -6.51 1.07
N TYR A 17 2.85 -7.35 1.60
CA TYR A 17 3.31 -7.21 2.99
C TYR A 17 4.03 -5.88 3.22
N GLN A 18 4.97 -5.48 2.35
CA GLN A 18 5.69 -4.21 2.47
C GLN A 18 4.76 -2.99 2.33
N LEU A 19 3.76 -3.07 1.44
CA LEU A 19 2.69 -2.08 1.36
C LEU A 19 1.97 -1.93 2.70
N LEU A 20 1.58 -3.04 3.33
CA LEU A 20 0.84 -3.03 4.60
C LEU A 20 1.69 -2.56 5.77
N VAL A 21 2.98 -2.91 5.83
CA VAL A 21 3.93 -2.37 6.81
C VAL A 21 4.02 -0.85 6.68
N SER A 22 4.21 -0.35 5.46
CA SER A 22 4.31 1.09 5.20
C SER A 22 3.02 1.82 5.60
N ALA A 23 1.85 1.27 5.22
CA ALA A 23 0.55 1.80 5.58
C ALA A 23 0.31 1.81 7.11
N TYR A 24 0.64 0.71 7.79
CA TYR A 24 0.51 0.58 9.25
C TYR A 24 1.37 1.61 9.98
N CYS A 25 2.66 1.68 9.64
CA CYS A 25 3.61 2.63 10.23
C CYS A 25 3.18 4.08 9.96
N TYR A 26 2.75 4.39 8.73
CA TYR A 26 2.25 5.71 8.37
C TYR A 26 1.03 6.10 9.21
N ASN A 27 0.00 5.26 9.23
CA ASN A 27 -1.26 5.54 9.93
C ASN A 27 -1.03 5.75 11.44
N ARG A 28 -0.20 4.91 12.08
CA ARG A 28 0.13 5.06 13.51
C ARG A 28 0.96 6.29 13.81
N LYS A 29 1.97 6.57 12.99
CA LYS A 29 2.84 7.74 13.18
C LYS A 29 2.04 9.04 12.98
N PHE A 30 1.21 9.10 11.94
CA PHE A 30 0.36 10.26 11.66
C PHE A 30 -0.67 10.49 12.76
N GLY A 31 -1.38 9.43 13.19
CA GLY A 31 -2.40 9.52 14.23
C GLY A 31 -1.88 9.92 15.62
N SER A 32 -0.59 9.70 15.89
CA SER A 32 0.06 10.10 17.15
C SER A 32 0.87 11.39 17.06
N LEU A 33 0.94 12.00 15.87
CA LEU A 33 1.81 13.15 15.59
C LEU A 33 1.48 14.34 16.50
N ALA A 34 0.20 14.73 16.60
CA ALA A 34 -0.23 15.88 17.40
C ALA A 34 0.17 15.76 18.88
N GLU A 35 0.06 14.56 19.46
CA GLU A 35 0.44 14.33 20.86
C GLU A 35 1.96 14.30 21.07
N ARG A 36 2.72 13.78 20.10
CA ARG A 36 4.19 13.75 20.18
C ARG A 36 4.79 15.15 20.04
N ILE A 37 4.24 15.98 19.14
CA ILE A 37 4.69 17.38 18.97
C ILE A 37 4.58 18.19 20.27
N LYS A 38 3.54 17.94 21.09
CA LYS A 38 3.36 18.64 22.37
C LYS A 38 4.50 18.40 23.38
N LYS A 39 5.25 17.31 23.23
CA LYS A 39 6.24 16.82 24.20
C LYS A 39 7.68 16.95 23.73
N GLU A 40 7.88 17.36 22.49
CA GLU A 40 9.16 17.22 21.78
C GLU A 40 9.67 18.55 21.21
N SER A 41 10.93 18.56 20.77
CA SER A 41 11.57 19.75 20.21
C SER A 41 11.12 20.05 18.76
N ARG A 42 11.46 21.25 18.26
CA ARG A 42 11.24 21.61 16.85
C ARG A 42 12.08 20.76 15.88
N ALA A 43 13.25 20.29 16.29
CA ALA A 43 14.08 19.41 15.46
C ALA A 43 13.41 18.05 15.23
N PHE A 44 12.78 17.51 16.28
CA PHE A 44 11.97 16.29 16.19
C PHE A 44 10.81 16.42 15.19
N LEU A 45 10.21 17.60 15.06
CA LEU A 45 9.14 17.84 14.08
C LEU A 45 9.62 17.62 12.64
N LEU A 46 10.82 18.09 12.31
CA LEU A 46 11.42 17.90 10.99
C LEU A 46 11.65 16.42 10.68
N GLU A 47 12.19 15.68 11.64
CA GLU A 47 12.43 14.23 11.51
C GLU A 47 11.14 13.45 11.29
N GLU A 48 10.10 13.75 12.08
CA GLU A 48 8.82 13.05 12.00
C GLU A 48 8.10 13.32 10.67
N VAL A 49 8.08 14.57 10.23
CA VAL A 49 7.45 14.95 8.97
C VAL A 49 8.20 14.36 7.78
N THR A 50 9.53 14.33 7.83
CA THR A 50 10.37 13.66 6.82
C THR A 50 10.07 12.17 6.78
N ALA A 51 10.01 11.50 7.93
CA ALA A 51 9.69 10.08 8.03
C ALA A 51 8.29 9.78 7.48
N LEU A 52 7.28 10.60 7.80
CA LEU A 52 5.92 10.47 7.28
C LEU A 52 5.91 10.62 5.75
N ARG A 53 6.65 11.57 5.20
CA ARG A 53 6.78 11.74 3.75
C ARG A 53 7.42 10.52 3.07
N HIS A 54 8.47 9.95 3.65
CA HIS A 54 9.08 8.73 3.14
C HIS A 54 8.13 7.53 3.20
N LEU A 55 7.38 7.37 4.29
CA LEU A 55 6.36 6.31 4.42
C LEU A 55 5.22 6.48 3.41
N SER A 56 4.74 7.70 3.22
CA SER A 56 3.74 8.05 2.19
C SER A 56 4.24 7.70 0.78
N ASN A 57 5.48 8.07 0.46
CA ASN A 57 6.12 7.70 -0.81
C ASN A 57 6.27 6.18 -0.95
N GLY A 58 6.60 5.48 0.13
CA GLY A 58 6.67 4.01 0.16
C GLY A 58 5.34 3.37 -0.18
N ILE A 59 4.23 3.83 0.41
CA ILE A 59 2.88 3.36 0.07
C ILE A 59 2.61 3.52 -1.43
N VAL A 60 2.87 4.72 -1.98
CA VAL A 60 2.68 4.99 -3.41
C VAL A 60 3.54 4.08 -4.27
N LEU A 61 4.82 3.90 -3.91
CA LEU A 61 5.76 3.06 -4.64
C LEU A 61 5.33 1.60 -4.67
N HIS A 62 4.97 1.02 -3.52
CA HIS A 62 4.51 -0.36 -3.45
C HIS A 62 3.20 -0.58 -4.23
N LEU A 63 2.28 0.40 -4.21
CA LEU A 63 1.09 0.36 -5.07
C LEU A 63 1.45 0.40 -6.57
N CYS A 64 2.48 1.15 -6.96
CA CYS A 64 2.97 1.17 -8.34
C CYS A 64 3.60 -0.17 -8.74
N ASN A 65 4.47 -0.74 -7.90
CA ASN A 65 5.07 -2.05 -8.14
C ASN A 65 4.01 -3.15 -8.31
N LEU A 66 2.95 -3.12 -7.49
CA LEU A 66 1.81 -4.03 -7.60
C LEU A 66 0.99 -3.80 -8.88
N ASP A 67 0.95 -2.57 -9.39
CA ASP A 67 0.32 -2.25 -10.67
C ASP A 67 1.21 -2.57 -11.86
N ASP A 68 2.55 -2.51 -11.81
CA ASP A 68 3.42 -2.61 -12.98
C ASP A 68 3.40 -3.98 -13.71
N ASP A 69 4.25 -4.19 -14.72
CA ASP A 69 4.35 -5.45 -15.47
C ASP A 69 5.57 -6.31 -15.08
N ASP A 70 6.10 -6.09 -13.86
CA ASP A 70 7.28 -6.78 -13.31
C ASP A 70 6.91 -7.97 -12.40
N GLY A 71 7.93 -8.69 -11.91
CA GLY A 71 7.83 -9.94 -11.14
C GLY A 71 7.13 -9.85 -9.77
N TRP A 72 6.84 -8.66 -9.26
CA TRP A 72 6.08 -8.40 -8.03
C TRP A 72 4.66 -7.87 -8.27
N SER A 73 4.22 -7.81 -9.53
CA SER A 73 2.91 -7.23 -9.87
C SER A 73 1.73 -8.18 -9.71
N LEU A 74 0.55 -7.60 -9.47
CA LEU A 74 -0.72 -8.34 -9.53
C LEU A 74 -1.07 -8.78 -10.96
N ARG A 75 -0.47 -8.15 -11.98
CA ARG A 75 -0.67 -8.52 -13.39
C ARG A 75 0.02 -9.83 -13.73
N THR A 76 1.25 -10.04 -13.29
CA THR A 76 1.97 -11.30 -13.50
C THR A 76 1.28 -12.45 -12.79
N LEU A 77 0.89 -12.25 -11.52
CA LEU A 77 0.09 -13.23 -10.78
C LEU A 77 -1.22 -13.56 -11.51
N ARG A 78 -1.95 -12.55 -12.00
CA ARG A 78 -3.15 -12.79 -12.80
C ARG A 78 -2.87 -13.61 -14.06
N LYS A 79 -1.79 -13.32 -14.80
CA LYS A 79 -1.42 -14.07 -16.01
C LYS A 79 -1.14 -15.54 -15.67
N ALA A 80 -0.52 -15.81 -14.53
CA ALA A 80 -0.28 -17.18 -14.06
C ALA A 80 -1.60 -17.89 -13.67
N VAL A 81 -2.44 -17.25 -12.85
CA VAL A 81 -3.73 -17.79 -12.41
C VAL A 81 -4.69 -18.02 -13.59
N ALA A 82 -4.64 -17.19 -14.63
CA ALA A 82 -5.49 -17.34 -15.82
C ALA A 82 -5.24 -18.63 -16.62
N LYS A 83 -4.10 -19.32 -16.39
CA LYS A 83 -3.79 -20.62 -16.99
C LYS A 83 -4.47 -21.78 -16.26
N GLU A 84 -4.96 -21.57 -15.04
CA GLU A 84 -5.72 -22.57 -14.30
C GLU A 84 -7.19 -22.61 -14.77
N PRO A 85 -7.88 -23.75 -14.63
CA PRO A 85 -9.33 -23.83 -14.78
C PRO A 85 -9.98 -22.93 -13.73
N PHE A 86 -10.37 -21.74 -14.16
CA PHE A 86 -10.89 -20.68 -13.31
C PHE A 86 -12.21 -20.18 -13.88
N ASP A 87 -13.16 -19.88 -13.00
CA ASP A 87 -14.48 -19.40 -13.39
C ASP A 87 -14.40 -18.07 -14.18
N ASP A 88 -15.11 -18.00 -15.29
CA ASP A 88 -15.07 -16.83 -16.19
C ASP A 88 -15.71 -15.59 -15.57
N SER A 89 -16.70 -15.75 -14.68
CA SER A 89 -17.25 -14.63 -13.91
C SER A 89 -16.21 -14.05 -12.96
N ALA A 90 -15.51 -14.91 -12.23
CA ALA A 90 -14.41 -14.52 -11.35
C ALA A 90 -13.24 -13.84 -12.12
N LYS A 91 -12.88 -14.33 -13.32
CA LYS A 91 -11.87 -13.66 -14.19
C LYS A 91 -12.30 -12.24 -14.57
N ARG A 92 -13.57 -12.06 -14.96
CA ARG A 92 -14.13 -10.74 -15.31
C ARG A 92 -14.13 -9.79 -14.11
N ALA A 93 -14.50 -10.29 -12.94
CA ALA A 93 -14.46 -9.52 -11.69
C ALA A 93 -13.04 -9.04 -11.37
N ILE A 94 -12.04 -9.94 -11.39
CA ILE A 94 -10.63 -9.58 -11.15
C ILE A 94 -10.13 -8.54 -12.16
N LYS A 95 -10.46 -8.69 -13.45
CA LYS A 95 -10.12 -7.70 -14.49
C LYS A 95 -10.71 -6.33 -14.17
N LYS A 96 -11.96 -6.28 -13.70
CA LYS A 96 -12.63 -5.03 -13.30
C LYS A 96 -11.95 -4.40 -12.07
N TYR A 97 -11.60 -5.19 -11.07
CA TYR A 97 -10.92 -4.69 -9.87
C TYR A 97 -9.53 -4.14 -10.17
N LEU A 98 -8.72 -4.85 -10.98
CA LEU A 98 -7.41 -4.35 -11.42
C LEU A 98 -7.53 -3.04 -12.22
N LYS A 99 -8.50 -2.94 -13.12
CA LYS A 99 -8.75 -1.69 -13.87
C LYS A 99 -9.11 -0.53 -12.93
N LYS A 100 -9.94 -0.80 -11.93
CA LYS A 100 -10.34 0.20 -10.92
C LYS A 100 -9.15 0.64 -10.06
N LEU A 101 -8.35 -0.32 -9.56
CA LEU A 101 -7.13 -0.05 -8.80
C LEU A 101 -6.19 0.87 -9.59
N ARG A 102 -5.90 0.52 -10.84
CA ARG A 102 -5.03 1.31 -11.72
C ARG A 102 -5.56 2.72 -11.96
N SER A 103 -6.86 2.86 -12.20
CA SER A 103 -7.50 4.16 -12.40
C SER A 103 -7.33 5.06 -11.17
N ASN A 104 -7.60 4.52 -9.98
CA ASN A 104 -7.47 5.26 -8.73
C ASN A 104 -6.01 5.60 -8.42
N LEU A 105 -5.09 4.67 -8.69
CA LEU A 105 -3.65 4.89 -8.51
C LEU A 105 -3.13 5.98 -9.46
N ASN A 106 -3.60 6.03 -10.70
CA ASN A 106 -3.22 7.10 -11.63
C ASN A 106 -3.69 8.48 -11.15
N ASN A 107 -4.87 8.57 -10.52
CA ASN A 107 -5.33 9.82 -9.91
C ASN A 107 -4.40 10.24 -8.77
N LEU A 108 -4.03 9.30 -7.89
CA LEU A 108 -3.09 9.55 -6.79
C LEU A 108 -1.71 9.97 -7.31
N LYS A 109 -1.17 9.29 -8.32
CA LYS A 109 0.12 9.65 -8.96
C LYS A 109 0.08 11.06 -9.55
N THR A 110 -1.02 11.42 -10.20
CA THR A 110 -1.19 12.76 -10.78
C THR A 110 -1.21 13.82 -9.67
N LYS A 111 -1.95 13.58 -8.60
CA LYS A 111 -2.00 14.46 -7.42
C LYS A 111 -0.61 14.60 -6.78
N HIS A 112 0.06 13.48 -6.51
CA HIS A 112 1.40 13.45 -5.91
C HIS A 112 2.44 14.15 -6.78
N ARG A 113 2.45 13.89 -8.11
CA ARG A 113 3.33 14.59 -9.05
C ARG A 113 3.05 16.09 -9.08
N ASN A 114 1.79 16.50 -9.14
CA ASN A 114 1.44 17.93 -9.17
C ASN A 114 1.81 18.63 -7.85
N GLN A 115 1.70 17.94 -6.73
CA GLN A 115 2.00 18.48 -5.42
C GLN A 115 3.50 18.57 -5.15
N PHE A 116 4.29 17.58 -5.56
CA PHE A 116 5.69 17.44 -5.16
C PHE A 116 6.72 17.59 -6.29
N ILE A 117 6.33 17.53 -7.58
CA ILE A 117 7.27 17.39 -8.72
C ILE A 117 7.01 18.43 -9.83
N ALA A 118 5.77 18.75 -10.17
CA ALA A 118 5.45 19.55 -11.35
C ALA A 118 5.80 21.03 -11.16
N HIS A 119 6.70 21.54 -12.02
CA HIS A 119 7.06 22.96 -12.25
C HIS A 119 6.74 23.91 -11.10
N ARG A 120 7.34 23.70 -9.93
CA ARG A 120 7.44 24.77 -8.94
C ARG A 120 8.57 25.69 -9.40
N LEU A 121 8.27 26.97 -9.55
CA LEU A 121 9.30 28.01 -9.67
C LEU A 121 10.28 27.82 -8.50
N ALA A 122 11.57 28.10 -8.73
CA ALA A 122 12.70 27.65 -7.89
C ALA A 122 12.64 27.98 -6.37
N ASP A 123 11.64 28.76 -5.93
CA ASP A 123 11.48 29.23 -4.55
C ASP A 123 10.36 28.51 -3.76
N GLU A 124 9.57 27.63 -4.36
CA GLU A 124 8.49 26.93 -3.65
C GLU A 124 8.85 25.47 -3.38
N TYR A 125 9.55 25.20 -2.27
CA TYR A 125 9.60 23.82 -1.78
C TYR A 125 8.21 23.41 -1.27
N PRO A 126 7.72 22.18 -1.52
CA PRO A 126 6.47 21.70 -0.94
C PRO A 126 6.51 21.85 0.57
N ASP A 127 5.45 22.42 1.14
CA ASP A 127 5.31 22.54 2.59
C ASP A 127 5.52 21.13 3.19
N PRO A 128 6.53 20.94 4.05
CA PRO A 128 6.78 19.63 4.64
C PRO A 128 5.54 19.11 5.37
N PHE A 129 4.67 19.99 5.89
CA PHE A 129 3.45 19.63 6.59
C PHE A 129 2.28 19.20 5.69
N GLU A 130 2.42 19.30 4.36
CA GLU A 130 1.45 18.74 3.41
C GLU A 130 1.54 17.20 3.37
N LEU A 131 1.05 16.58 4.43
CA LEU A 131 0.96 15.13 4.60
C LEU A 131 -0.43 14.64 4.21
N LEU A 132 -0.48 13.53 3.44
CA LEU A 132 -1.71 12.95 2.93
C LEU A 132 -2.41 12.12 4.02
N ASP A 133 -3.66 12.43 4.38
CA ASP A 133 -4.38 11.63 5.38
C ASP A 133 -4.59 10.18 4.87
N PHE A 134 -4.25 9.19 5.70
CA PHE A 134 -4.34 7.78 5.31
C PHE A 134 -5.77 7.36 4.95
N ARG A 135 -6.76 7.79 5.74
CA ARG A 135 -8.15 7.35 5.60
C ARG A 135 -8.76 7.88 4.32
N THR A 136 -8.43 9.11 3.94
CA THR A 136 -8.99 9.74 2.73
C THR A 136 -8.20 9.41 1.47
N GLU A 137 -6.87 9.28 1.54
CA GLU A 137 -6.01 9.18 0.35
C GLU A 137 -5.57 7.75 0.02
N PHE A 138 -5.27 6.93 1.04
CA PHE A 138 -4.62 5.62 0.83
C PHE A 138 -5.49 4.42 1.13
N LYS A 139 -6.36 4.48 2.15
CA LYS A 139 -7.11 3.33 2.66
C LYS A 139 -7.82 2.54 1.56
N ALA A 140 -8.57 3.23 0.70
CA ALA A 140 -9.32 2.59 -0.37
C ALA A 140 -8.42 1.89 -1.42
N LEU A 141 -7.23 2.44 -1.69
CA LEU A 141 -6.26 1.85 -2.61
C LEU A 141 -5.58 0.62 -2.02
N VAL A 142 -5.15 0.71 -0.76
CA VAL A 142 -4.56 -0.41 -0.03
C VAL A 142 -5.56 -1.56 0.08
N GLN A 143 -6.81 -1.26 0.47
CA GLN A 143 -7.88 -2.26 0.52
C GLN A 143 -8.13 -2.92 -0.84
N GLN A 144 -8.15 -2.14 -1.92
CA GLN A 144 -8.30 -2.68 -3.28
C GLN A 144 -7.13 -3.60 -3.66
N ALA A 145 -5.90 -3.23 -3.36
CA ALA A 145 -4.71 -4.03 -3.64
C ALA A 145 -4.77 -5.38 -2.90
N VAL A 146 -5.04 -5.36 -1.59
CA VAL A 146 -5.20 -6.57 -0.76
C VAL A 146 -6.34 -7.45 -1.27
N SER A 147 -7.51 -6.84 -1.55
CA SER A 147 -8.68 -7.57 -2.06
C SER A 147 -8.41 -8.27 -3.40
N VAL A 148 -7.69 -7.60 -4.30
CA VAL A 148 -7.29 -8.20 -5.58
C VAL A 148 -6.30 -9.32 -5.36
N PHE A 149 -5.30 -9.10 -4.51
CA PHE A 149 -4.31 -10.11 -4.15
C PHE A 149 -4.99 -11.37 -3.60
N GLU A 150 -5.84 -11.27 -2.57
CA GLU A 150 -6.46 -12.45 -1.94
C GLU A 150 -7.39 -13.21 -2.91
N LYS A 151 -8.08 -12.49 -3.81
CA LYS A 151 -8.87 -13.11 -4.89
C LYS A 151 -8.01 -13.89 -5.88
N LEU A 152 -6.83 -13.37 -6.22
CA LEU A 152 -5.87 -14.05 -7.09
C LEU A 152 -5.19 -15.21 -6.35
N TRP A 153 -4.85 -15.00 -5.08
CA TRP A 153 -4.19 -15.97 -4.21
C TRP A 153 -5.11 -17.16 -3.88
N GLY A 154 -6.42 -16.94 -3.96
CA GLY A 154 -7.47 -17.94 -3.76
C GLY A 154 -7.85 -18.17 -2.31
N LYS A 155 -7.28 -17.40 -1.37
CA LYS A 155 -7.60 -17.45 0.05
C LYS A 155 -7.25 -16.12 0.73
N PRO A 156 -7.91 -15.78 1.84
CA PRO A 156 -7.45 -14.73 2.73
C PRO A 156 -6.03 -15.01 3.22
N VAL A 157 -5.23 -13.96 3.39
CA VAL A 157 -3.86 -14.05 3.90
C VAL A 157 -3.69 -13.07 5.04
N ASP A 158 -3.19 -13.56 6.17
CA ASP A 158 -2.83 -12.71 7.29
C ASP A 158 -1.46 -12.09 7.05
N PHE A 159 -1.41 -10.77 7.20
CA PHE A 159 -0.22 -9.96 7.10
C PHE A 159 -0.03 -9.26 8.43
N GLY A 160 1.13 -9.45 9.04
CA GLY A 160 1.35 -8.95 10.39
C GLY A 160 2.67 -9.43 10.96
N PHE A 161 2.84 -9.21 12.25
CA PHE A 161 4.02 -9.65 12.97
C PHE A 161 3.74 -9.86 14.45
N TYR A 162 4.64 -10.60 15.11
CA TYR A 162 4.72 -10.68 16.55
C TYR A 162 5.78 -9.69 17.04
N PRO A 163 5.43 -8.67 17.85
CA PRO A 163 6.41 -7.74 18.42
C PRO A 163 7.41 -8.44 19.35
N GLY A 164 6.95 -9.47 20.05
CA GLY A 164 7.71 -10.33 20.94
C GLY A 164 7.11 -11.73 20.98
N SER A 165 7.86 -12.70 21.50
CA SER A 165 7.48 -14.12 21.50
C SER A 165 6.22 -14.44 22.32
N GLN A 166 5.86 -13.56 23.26
CA GLN A 166 4.67 -13.67 24.12
C GLN A 166 3.57 -12.65 23.75
N ASP A 167 3.83 -11.78 22.77
CA ASP A 167 2.90 -10.73 22.40
C ASP A 167 1.82 -11.27 21.44
N ARG A 168 0.68 -10.57 21.39
CA ARG A 168 -0.35 -10.89 20.40
C ARG A 168 0.16 -10.62 18.98
N PHE A 169 -0.30 -11.43 18.03
CA PHE A 169 -0.09 -11.13 16.61
C PHE A 169 -0.77 -9.81 16.26
N ILE A 170 -0.03 -8.91 15.63
CA ILE A 170 -0.57 -7.66 15.10
C ILE A 170 -0.93 -7.89 13.64
N ASN A 171 -2.22 -8.04 13.35
CA ASN A 171 -2.73 -8.17 11.98
C ASN A 171 -2.90 -6.78 11.36
N PHE A 172 -2.17 -6.49 10.30
CA PHE A 172 -2.21 -5.18 9.64
C PHE A 172 -3.58 -4.87 9.01
N LYS A 173 -4.32 -5.87 8.54
CA LYS A 173 -5.65 -5.62 7.95
C LYS A 173 -6.64 -5.12 8.99
N GLU A 174 -6.59 -5.70 10.19
CA GLU A 174 -7.43 -5.29 11.32
C GLU A 174 -7.03 -3.90 11.81
N GLU A 175 -5.73 -3.67 12.04
CA GLU A 175 -5.21 -2.38 12.56
C GLU A 175 -5.44 -1.21 11.58
N LEU A 176 -5.68 -1.49 10.31
CA LEU A 176 -5.96 -0.50 9.25
C LEU A 176 -7.44 -0.45 8.83
N ASP A 177 -8.33 -1.23 9.46
CA ASP A 177 -9.74 -1.40 9.06
C ASP A 177 -9.91 -1.69 7.56
N LEU A 178 -9.18 -2.69 7.03
CA LEU A 178 -9.23 -3.08 5.61
C LEU A 178 -10.28 -4.15 5.29
N SER A 179 -11.11 -4.51 6.27
CA SER A 179 -12.18 -5.51 6.19
C SER A 179 -13.19 -5.25 5.07
#